data_AF-A0AAV0YBV0-F1
#
_entry.id   AF-A0AAV0YBV0-F1
#
_cell.length_a   1.000
_cell.length_b   1.000
_cell.length_c   1.000
_cell.angle_alpha   90.00
_cell.angle_beta   90.00
_cell.angle_gamma   90.00
#
_symmetry.space_group_name_H-M   'P 1'
#
loop_
_entity.id
_entity.type
_entity.pdbx_description
1 polymer ?
#
loop_
_entity_poly.entity_id
_entity_poly.type
_entity_poly.pdbx_seq_one_letter_code
_entity_poly.pdbx_strand_id
1 'polypeptide(L)'
;MEMAIDSFTKLNFDESSFFIDNYKKLCNVDVVTFKSEMLVAKNCIVRLNKHEDVELEDLKKLLLDKSVNANLYSLLQVALSIPVSSATCERSFSAMRRTKTWTSMHQERFTNLSLIHIERDISNTISTENILDEFSKKDRRFSF
;
A
#
# COMPACT_ATOMS: atom_id res chain seq x y z
N MET A 1 9.94 -4.41 -5.82
CA MET A 1 9.26 -4.40 -4.51
C MET A 1 8.05 -5.34 -4.53
N GLU A 2 7.18 -5.22 -5.53
CA GLU A 2 6.04 -6.13 -5.74
C GLU A 2 6.45 -7.62 -5.79
N MET A 3 7.48 -7.98 -6.57
CA MET A 3 8.02 -9.35 -6.59
C MET A 3 8.54 -9.82 -5.22
N ALA A 4 9.14 -8.93 -4.42
CA ALA A 4 9.66 -9.29 -3.10
C ALA A 4 8.53 -9.50 -2.06
N ILE A 5 7.40 -8.80 -2.25
CA ILE A 5 6.17 -8.98 -1.45
C ILE A 5 5.47 -10.28 -1.87
N ASP A 6 5.41 -10.59 -3.17
CA ASP A 6 4.86 -11.87 -3.66
C ASP A 6 5.69 -13.08 -3.22
N SER A 7 7.02 -12.96 -3.20
CA SER A 7 7.88 -13.96 -2.58
C SER A 7 7.68 -14.05 -1.07
N PHE A 8 7.28 -12.96 -0.41
CA PHE A 8 7.04 -12.92 1.04
C PHE A 8 5.72 -13.60 1.41
N THR A 9 4.67 -13.39 0.62
CA THR A 9 3.40 -14.10 0.77
C THR A 9 3.57 -15.60 0.53
N LYS A 10 4.54 -15.99 -0.31
CA LYS A 10 4.98 -17.39 -0.50
C LYS A 10 5.95 -17.91 0.59
N LEU A 11 6.24 -17.12 1.63
CA LEU A 11 7.16 -17.46 2.71
C LEU A 11 8.58 -17.82 2.23
N ASN A 12 9.05 -17.18 1.15
CA ASN A 12 10.41 -17.35 0.63
C ASN A 12 11.35 -16.27 1.19
N PHE A 13 12.33 -16.67 2.01
CA PHE A 13 13.25 -15.73 2.66
C PHE A 13 14.23 -15.06 1.69
N ASP A 14 14.77 -15.84 0.75
CA ASP A 14 15.89 -15.38 -0.09
C ASP A 14 15.46 -14.23 -1.01
N GLU A 15 14.28 -14.37 -1.61
CA GLU A 15 13.70 -13.36 -2.51
C GLU A 15 13.02 -12.19 -1.78
N SER A 16 12.67 -12.37 -0.50
CA SER A 16 12.05 -11.32 0.33
C SER A 16 13.02 -10.52 1.17
N SER A 17 14.32 -10.79 1.08
CA SER A 17 15.39 -10.07 1.78
C SER A 17 15.28 -8.55 1.64
N PHE A 18 14.96 -8.06 0.44
CA PHE A 18 14.76 -6.62 0.17
C PHE A 18 13.59 -6.01 0.95
N PHE A 19 12.49 -6.76 1.09
CA PHE A 19 11.32 -6.32 1.86
C PHE A 19 11.63 -6.32 3.36
N ILE A 20 12.23 -7.40 3.85
CA ILE A 20 12.59 -7.56 5.26
C ILE A 20 13.57 -6.46 5.68
N ASP A 21 14.59 -6.16 4.89
CA ASP A 21 15.56 -5.11 5.22
C ASP A 21 14.98 -3.70 5.26
N ASN A 22 13.95 -3.43 4.46
CA ASN A 22 13.26 -2.14 4.44
C ASN A 22 12.33 -1.96 5.64
N TYR A 23 11.67 -3.04 6.09
CA TYR A 23 10.65 -2.98 7.15
C TYR A 23 11.14 -3.49 8.52
N LYS A 24 12.32 -4.13 8.63
CA LYS A 24 12.87 -4.61 9.92
C LYS A 24 13.02 -3.53 10.97
N LYS A 25 13.39 -2.31 10.55
CA LYS A 25 13.54 -1.15 11.44
C LYS A 25 12.20 -0.66 11.99
N LEU A 26 11.14 -0.79 11.20
CA LEU A 26 9.79 -0.36 11.56
C LEU A 26 9.12 -1.35 12.51
N CYS A 27 9.36 -2.65 12.31
CA CYS A 27 8.76 -3.70 13.14
C CYS A 27 9.63 -4.14 14.33
N ASN A 28 10.86 -3.63 14.48
CA ASN A 28 11.82 -4.01 15.51
C ASN A 28 12.06 -5.54 15.58
N VAL A 29 12.13 -6.18 14.42
CA VAL A 29 12.22 -7.64 14.28
C VAL A 29 13.67 -8.10 14.14
N ASP A 30 14.04 -9.11 14.92
CA ASP A 30 15.33 -9.81 14.77
C ASP A 30 15.29 -10.76 13.56
N VAL A 31 16.24 -10.59 12.63
CA VAL A 31 16.27 -11.30 11.34
C VAL A 31 16.47 -12.81 11.52
N VAL A 32 17.23 -13.22 12.53
CA VAL A 32 17.51 -14.63 12.81
C VAL A 32 16.26 -15.32 13.33
N THR A 33 15.59 -14.69 14.30
CA THR A 33 14.33 -15.16 14.88
C THR A 33 13.22 -15.21 13.83
N PHE A 34 13.14 -14.19 12.97
CA PHE A 34 12.19 -14.14 11.85
C PHE A 34 12.39 -15.29 10.86
N LYS A 35 13.64 -15.60 10.49
CA LYS A 35 13.95 -16.71 9.59
C LYS A 35 13.48 -18.05 10.15
N SER A 36 13.67 -18.27 11.46
CA SER A 36 13.16 -19.48 12.12
C SER A 36 11.63 -19.53 12.18
N GLU A 37 10.96 -18.42 12.52
CA GLU A 37 9.49 -18.35 12.54
C GLU A 37 8.90 -18.65 11.15
N MET A 38 9.49 -18.08 10.10
CA MET A 38 9.02 -18.28 8.73
C MET A 38 9.23 -19.71 8.24
N LEU A 39 10.33 -20.35 8.64
CA LEU A 39 10.59 -21.76 8.33
C LEU A 39 9.62 -22.68 9.07
N VAL A 40 9.32 -22.40 10.35
CA VAL A 40 8.32 -23.15 11.12
C VAL A 40 6.94 -22.97 10.50
N ALA A 41 6.56 -21.76 10.12
CA ALA A 41 5.31 -21.46 9.42
C ALA A 41 5.18 -22.25 8.10
N LYS A 42 6.24 -22.24 7.27
CA LYS A 42 6.28 -23.00 6.01
C LYS A 42 6.11 -24.50 6.27
N ASN A 43 6.82 -25.05 7.24
CA ASN A 43 6.70 -26.46 7.61
C ASN A 43 5.30 -26.82 8.14
N CYS A 44 4.65 -25.94 8.90
CA CYS A 44 3.27 -26.14 9.35
C CYS A 44 2.29 -26.21 8.17
N ILE A 45 2.43 -25.33 7.17
CA ILE A 45 1.55 -25.30 5.99
C ILE A 45 1.73 -26.56 5.13
N VAL A 46 2.98 -26.93 4.84
CA VAL A 46 3.29 -28.16 4.08
C VAL A 46 2.70 -29.41 4.74
N ARG A 47 2.73 -29.46 6.09
CA ARG A 47 2.13 -30.58 6.85
C ARG A 47 0.60 -30.59 6.83
N LEU A 48 -0.05 -29.42 6.78
CA LEU A 48 -1.50 -29.31 6.81
C LEU A 48 -2.14 -29.57 5.45
N ASN A 49 -1.54 -29.09 4.35
CA ASN A 49 -2.18 -29.13 3.03
C ASN A 49 -1.55 -30.10 2.03
N LYS A 50 -0.41 -30.74 2.32
CA LYS A 50 0.34 -31.63 1.41
C LYS A 50 0.73 -31.01 0.05
N HIS A 51 0.40 -29.75 -0.18
CA HIS A 51 0.82 -28.95 -1.34
C HIS A 51 2.03 -28.10 -0.95
N GLU A 52 2.93 -27.92 -1.91
CA GLU A 52 4.16 -27.12 -1.75
C GLU A 52 3.88 -25.61 -1.83
N ASP A 53 2.74 -25.24 -2.43
CA ASP A 53 2.31 -23.86 -2.64
C ASP A 53 1.53 -23.31 -1.44
N VAL A 54 1.84 -22.07 -1.05
CA VAL A 54 1.17 -21.35 0.05
C VAL A 54 -0.01 -20.57 -0.52
N GLU A 55 -1.24 -20.96 -0.13
CA GLU A 55 -2.46 -20.25 -0.52
C GLU A 55 -2.86 -19.17 0.51
N LEU A 56 -3.66 -18.19 0.09
CA LEU A 56 -4.09 -17.07 0.93
C LEU A 56 -4.97 -17.55 2.10
N GLU A 57 -5.74 -18.63 1.91
CA GLU A 57 -6.51 -19.30 2.96
C GLU A 57 -5.62 -19.84 4.09
N ASP A 58 -4.40 -20.25 3.78
CA ASP A 58 -3.47 -20.81 4.76
C ASP A 58 -2.76 -19.74 5.57
N LEU A 59 -2.46 -18.61 4.93
CA LEU A 59 -1.99 -17.42 5.63
C LEU A 59 -3.02 -16.94 6.64
N LYS A 60 -4.33 -16.99 6.31
CA LYS A 60 -5.39 -16.63 7.28
C LYS A 60 -5.39 -17.54 8.51
N LYS A 61 -5.21 -18.85 8.33
CA LYS A 61 -5.11 -19.81 9.45
C LYS A 61 -3.89 -19.53 10.32
N LEU A 62 -2.76 -19.21 9.70
CA LEU A 62 -1.52 -18.87 10.41
C LEU A 62 -1.64 -17.53 11.18
N LEU A 63 -2.40 -16.58 10.64
CA LEU A 63 -2.66 -15.26 11.25
C LEU A 63 -3.66 -15.32 12.43
N LEU A 64 -4.50 -16.36 12.51
CA LEU A 64 -5.44 -16.54 13.62
C LEU A 64 -4.72 -16.87 14.93
N ASP A 65 -3.57 -17.54 14.86
CA ASP A 65 -2.75 -17.85 16.03
C ASP A 65 -1.67 -16.79 16.25
N LYS A 66 -2.13 -15.57 16.55
CA LYS A 66 -1.29 -14.39 16.85
C LYS A 66 -0.23 -14.66 17.93
N SER A 67 -0.45 -15.69 18.76
CA SER A 67 0.41 -16.05 19.88
C SER A 67 1.71 -16.74 19.48
N VAL A 68 1.75 -17.42 18.33
CA VAL A 68 2.86 -18.30 17.94
C VAL A 68 3.93 -17.58 17.11
N ASN A 69 3.56 -16.60 16.29
CA ASN A 69 4.50 -15.86 15.43
C ASN A 69 4.19 -14.36 15.40
N ALA A 70 4.46 -13.65 16.49
CA ALA A 70 4.16 -12.22 16.62
C ALA A 70 4.95 -11.35 15.61
N ASN A 71 6.21 -11.72 15.32
CA ASN A 71 7.04 -10.96 14.38
C ASN A 71 6.57 -11.18 12.95
N LEU A 72 6.34 -12.43 12.54
CA LEU A 72 5.78 -12.76 11.24
C LEU A 72 4.40 -12.14 11.02
N TYR A 73 3.54 -12.14 12.05
CA TYR A 73 2.23 -11.50 12.00
C TYR A 73 2.32 -10.01 11.68
N SER A 74 3.20 -9.28 12.39
CA SER A 74 3.37 -7.83 12.19
C SER A 74 3.82 -7.49 10.77
N LEU A 75 4.75 -8.27 10.22
CA LEU A 75 5.32 -8.03 8.90
C LEU A 75 4.37 -8.47 7.79
N LEU A 76 3.61 -9.56 8.00
CA LEU A 76 2.55 -10.00 7.09
C LEU A 76 1.36 -9.02 7.07
N GLN A 77 1.03 -8.41 8.22
CA GLN A 77 0.05 -7.34 8.26
C GLN A 77 0.50 -6.12 7.43
N VAL A 78 1.77 -5.74 7.51
CA VAL A 78 2.34 -4.68 6.66
C VAL A 78 2.32 -5.08 5.20
N ALA A 79 2.71 -6.32 4.86
CA ALA A 79 2.70 -6.83 3.49
C ALA A 79 1.28 -6.85 2.88
N LEU A 80 0.26 -7.19 3.66
CA LEU A 80 -1.15 -7.17 3.24
C LEU A 80 -1.75 -5.75 3.21
N SER A 81 -1.25 -4.84 4.05
CA SER A 81 -1.71 -3.44 4.11
C SER A 81 -1.08 -2.58 3.03
N ILE A 82 0.15 -2.88 2.61
CA ILE A 82 0.71 -2.35 1.36
C ILE A 82 -0.08 -3.03 0.27
N PRO A 83 -1.00 -2.32 -0.39
CA PRO A 83 -1.86 -2.98 -1.32
C PRO A 83 -0.97 -3.51 -2.46
N VAL A 84 -1.17 -4.78 -2.82
CA VAL A 84 -0.83 -5.30 -4.15
C VAL A 84 -1.51 -4.46 -5.26
N SER A 85 -2.36 -3.48 -4.91
CA SER A 85 -2.93 -2.49 -5.83
C SER A 85 -1.91 -1.41 -6.27
N SER A 86 -0.79 -1.86 -6.85
CA SER A 86 -0.07 -1.06 -7.85
C SER A 86 -1.07 -0.39 -8.80
N ALA A 87 -2.13 -1.11 -9.21
CA ALA A 87 -3.23 -0.63 -10.02
C ALA A 87 -3.87 0.71 -9.55
N THR A 88 -4.07 0.94 -8.25
CA THR A 88 -4.67 2.21 -7.77
C THR A 88 -3.65 3.34 -7.88
N CYS A 89 -2.40 3.09 -7.47
CA CYS A 89 -1.32 4.06 -7.60
C CYS A 89 -1.03 4.37 -9.09
N GLU A 90 -0.97 3.35 -9.94
CA GLU A 90 -0.80 3.46 -11.39
C GLU A 90 -1.95 4.22 -12.03
N ARG A 91 -3.21 3.97 -11.61
CA ARG A 91 -4.37 4.74 -12.06
C ARG A 91 -4.19 6.22 -11.70
N SER A 92 -3.78 6.53 -10.47
CA SER A 92 -3.51 7.89 -10.00
C SER A 92 -2.36 8.56 -10.75
N PHE A 93 -1.24 7.86 -10.95
CA PHE A 93 -0.09 8.36 -11.73
C PHE A 93 -0.44 8.54 -13.21
N SER A 94 -1.22 7.64 -13.81
CA SER A 94 -1.74 7.77 -15.17
C SER A 94 -2.63 9.00 -15.31
N ALA A 95 -3.50 9.23 -14.33
CA ALA A 95 -4.36 10.40 -14.29
C ALA A 95 -3.57 11.70 -14.17
N MET A 96 -2.60 11.72 -13.26
CA MET A 96 -1.67 12.83 -13.06
C MET A 96 -0.82 13.10 -14.32
N ARG A 97 -0.32 12.04 -14.99
CA ARG A 97 0.40 12.12 -16.26
C ARG A 97 -0.46 12.76 -17.34
N ARG A 98 -1.71 12.32 -17.49
CA ARG A 98 -2.67 12.88 -18.45
C ARG A 98 -2.87 14.37 -18.22
N THR A 99 -3.14 14.79 -16.98
CA THR A 99 -3.27 16.22 -16.64
C THR A 99 -2.00 16.99 -16.98
N LYS A 100 -0.82 16.46 -16.62
CA LYS A 100 0.46 17.13 -16.83
C LYS A 100 0.82 17.31 -18.30
N THR A 101 0.51 16.33 -19.15
CA THR A 101 0.82 16.40 -20.59
C THR A 101 0.15 17.58 -21.29
N TRP A 102 -1.06 17.95 -20.86
CA TRP A 102 -1.85 18.99 -21.52
C TRP A 102 -1.80 20.35 -20.81
N THR A 103 -1.20 20.43 -19.62
CA THR A 103 -1.18 21.68 -18.83
C THR A 103 0.24 22.13 -18.49
N SER A 104 0.60 23.35 -18.92
CA SER A 104 1.76 24.07 -18.38
C SER A 104 1.29 24.94 -17.22
N MET A 105 1.30 24.38 -16.00
CA MET A 105 0.88 25.06 -14.78
C MET A 105 1.92 24.92 -13.68
N HIS A 106 1.90 25.84 -12.72
CA HIS A 106 2.74 25.77 -11.52
C HIS A 106 2.46 24.50 -10.71
N GLN A 107 3.49 23.94 -10.07
CA GLN A 107 3.43 22.62 -9.42
C GLN A 107 2.33 22.53 -8.35
N GLU A 108 2.10 23.59 -7.58
CA GLU A 108 1.05 23.65 -6.56
C GLU A 108 -0.35 23.49 -7.16
N ARG A 109 -0.66 24.26 -8.21
CA ARG A 109 -1.95 24.18 -8.91
C ARG A 109 -2.16 22.82 -9.56
N PHE A 110 -1.09 22.26 -10.13
CA PHE A 110 -1.11 20.93 -10.72
C PHE A 110 -1.41 19.83 -9.70
N THR A 111 -0.76 19.87 -8.54
CA THR A 111 -0.99 18.91 -7.46
C THR A 111 -2.43 18.98 -6.99
N ASN A 112 -2.95 20.19 -6.72
CA ASN A 112 -4.33 20.38 -6.25
C ASN A 112 -5.35 19.87 -7.27
N LEU A 113 -5.16 20.17 -8.57
CA LEU A 113 -6.06 19.71 -9.62
C LEU A 113 -5.99 18.18 -9.80
N SER A 114 -4.80 17.60 -9.72
CA SER A 114 -4.61 16.15 -9.81
C SER A 114 -5.28 15.44 -8.65
N LEU A 115 -5.20 16.00 -7.45
CA LEU A 115 -5.87 15.47 -6.26
C LEU A 115 -7.39 15.45 -6.44
N ILE A 116 -7.99 16.56 -6.88
CA ILE A 116 -9.43 16.65 -7.17
C ILE A 116 -9.86 15.63 -8.23
N HIS A 117 -9.02 15.42 -9.25
CA HIS A 117 -9.31 14.49 -10.34
C HIS A 117 -9.18 13.01 -9.93
N ILE A 118 -8.20 12.68 -9.08
CA ILE A 118 -8.01 11.33 -8.53
C ILE A 118 -9.13 11.00 -7.55
N GLU A 119 -9.41 11.91 -6.61
CA GLU A 119 -10.44 11.78 -5.58
C GLU A 119 -11.80 12.31 -6.04
N ARG A 120 -12.16 12.02 -7.29
CA ARG A 120 -13.38 12.55 -7.92
C ARG A 120 -14.64 12.15 -7.13
N ASP A 121 -14.67 10.95 -6.54
CA ASP A 121 -15.82 10.48 -5.76
C ASP A 121 -16.06 11.35 -4.52
N ILE A 122 -14.99 11.71 -3.82
CA ILE A 122 -15.04 12.63 -2.69
C ILE A 122 -15.39 14.05 -3.19
N SER A 123 -14.76 14.50 -4.27
CA SER A 123 -15.02 15.82 -4.85
C SER A 123 -16.48 15.99 -5.30
N ASN A 124 -17.13 14.94 -5.80
CA ASN A 124 -18.54 15.00 -6.22
C ASN A 124 -19.50 15.13 -5.03
N THR A 125 -19.04 14.80 -3.82
CA THR A 125 -19.82 14.97 -2.59
C THR A 125 -19.85 16.45 -2.16
N ILE A 126 -18.90 17.26 -2.64
CA ILE A 126 -18.83 18.69 -2.34
C ILE A 126 -19.84 19.43 -3.23
N SER A 127 -20.80 20.11 -2.62
CA SER A 127 -21.79 20.92 -3.34
C SER A 127 -21.11 22.11 -4.04
N THR A 128 -21.45 22.32 -5.31
CA THR A 128 -20.96 23.44 -6.12
C THR A 128 -21.34 24.81 -5.52
N GLU A 129 -22.46 24.89 -4.83
CA GLU A 129 -22.93 26.11 -4.14
C GLU A 129 -21.97 26.54 -3.03
N ASN A 130 -21.53 25.61 -2.18
CA ASN A 130 -20.52 25.89 -1.15
C ASN A 130 -19.19 26.33 -1.75
N ILE A 131 -18.78 25.74 -2.87
CA ILE A 131 -17.57 26.17 -3.59
C ILE A 131 -17.73 27.61 -4.06
N LEU A 132 -18.88 27.95 -4.66
CA LEU A 132 -19.15 29.30 -5.15
C LEU A 132 -19.16 30.33 -4.01
N ASP A 133 -19.78 30.00 -2.87
CA ASP A 133 -19.82 30.86 -1.69
C ASP A 133 -18.41 31.14 -1.16
N GLU A 134 -17.57 30.11 -1.01
CA GLU A 134 -16.17 30.26 -0.58
C GLU A 134 -15.33 31.07 -1.58
N PHE A 135 -15.53 30.87 -2.88
CA PHE A 135 -14.87 31.67 -3.91
C PHE A 135 -15.35 33.13 -3.91
N SER A 136 -16.60 33.39 -3.52
CA SER A 136 -17.17 34.75 -3.43
C SER A 136 -16.61 35.56 -2.27
N LYS A 137 -16.27 34.89 -1.16
CA LYS A 137 -15.64 35.50 0.03
C LYS A 137 -14.21 35.97 -0.22
N LYS A 138 -13.54 35.42 -1.24
CA LYS A 138 -12.17 35.77 -1.59
C LYS A 138 -12.16 37.02 -2.47
N ASP A 139 -11.57 38.10 -1.99
CA ASP A 139 -11.53 39.36 -2.74
C ASP A 139 -10.67 39.18 -4.02
N ARG A 140 -11.29 39.43 -5.19
CA ARG A 140 -10.68 39.30 -6.52
C ARG A 140 -10.18 40.62 -7.07
N ARG A 141 -10.07 41.65 -6.24
CA ARG A 141 -9.54 42.94 -6.67
C ARG A 141 -8.03 42.85 -6.86
N PHE A 142 -7.61 42.51 -8.07
CA PHE A 142 -6.35 43.02 -8.60
C PHE A 142 -6.51 44.54 -8.68
N SER A 143 -5.84 45.25 -7.79
CA SER A 143 -5.64 46.69 -7.95
C SER A 143 -4.79 46.91 -9.19
N PHE A 144 -5.37 47.55 -10.20
CA PHE A 144 -4.66 48.06 -11.38
C PHE A 144 -3.70 49.18 -10.98
#